data_AF-A0A0N8GE86-F1
#
_entry.id   AF-A0A0N8GE86-F1
#
_cell.length_a   1.000
_cell.length_b   1.000
_cell.length_c   1.000
_cell.angle_alpha   90.00
_cell.angle_beta   90.00
_cell.angle_gamma   90.00
#
_symmetry.space_group_name_H-M   'P 1'
#
loop_
_entity.id
_entity.type
_entity.pdbx_description
1 polymer ?
#
loop_
_entity_poly.entity_id
_entity_poly.type
_entity_poly.pdbx_seq_one_letter_code
_entity_poly.pdbx_strand_id
1 'polypeptide(L)'
;MIGSTPRSIRIAGFAALAAFVATSGLADARLARVPTDSAGLVVIEATLPGEMALDCVDNPCTGSAMSPVVASALEREQTVARWFDRISAEVAGRSGGRQHARLIAHGPVDRATVPADCKPIGLVIGNTAYPAGLRLEAPKLDAERVAARFQDLGIETTSLIDADLKTLKAGISAFLDGAPENACLFVYYSGHGATVKGRRYLPAIDVNVGTPKTFADGSIDADELINRVGSVPGPSQIVLIDSHFPATYEGAR
;
A
#
# COMPACT_ATOMS: atom_id res chain seq x y z
N MET A 1 -15.39 50.82 -6.45
CA MET A 1 -15.53 49.53 -5.76
C MET A 1 -15.51 48.43 -6.82
N ILE A 2 -14.36 47.79 -7.00
CA ILE A 2 -14.16 46.73 -7.99
C ILE A 2 -13.94 45.45 -7.17
N GLY A 3 -14.96 44.61 -7.09
CA GLY A 3 -14.87 43.29 -6.47
C GLY A 3 -14.79 42.22 -7.55
N SER A 4 -13.58 41.74 -7.84
CA SER A 4 -13.39 40.56 -8.67
C SER A 4 -13.62 39.31 -7.83
N THR A 5 -14.69 38.57 -8.11
CA THR A 5 -14.86 37.19 -7.66
C THR A 5 -13.85 36.29 -8.37
N PRO A 6 -13.09 35.43 -7.66
CA PRO A 6 -12.24 34.45 -8.32
C PRO A 6 -13.12 33.37 -8.95
N ARG A 7 -13.06 33.26 -10.28
CA ARG A 7 -13.62 32.14 -11.04
C ARG A 7 -12.89 30.86 -10.64
N SER A 8 -13.58 29.96 -9.98
CA SER A 8 -13.12 28.59 -9.76
C SER A 8 -13.00 27.88 -11.12
N ILE A 9 -11.78 27.55 -11.51
CA ILE A 9 -11.49 26.68 -12.65
C ILE A 9 -11.88 25.27 -12.20
N ARG A 10 -13.06 24.82 -12.62
CA ARG A 10 -13.46 23.40 -12.50
C ARG A 10 -12.61 22.60 -13.49
N ILE A 11 -11.57 21.93 -12.99
CA ILE A 11 -10.82 20.95 -13.77
C ILE A 11 -11.73 19.74 -13.98
N ALA A 12 -12.20 19.55 -15.21
CA ALA A 12 -13.15 18.52 -15.63
C ALA A 12 -12.59 17.07 -15.63
N GLY A 13 -11.52 16.81 -14.87
CA GLY A 13 -10.86 15.49 -14.82
C GLY A 13 -11.27 14.59 -13.66
N PHE A 14 -11.88 15.13 -12.60
CA PHE A 14 -12.19 14.36 -11.38
C PHE A 14 -13.56 13.68 -11.38
N ALA A 15 -14.48 14.11 -12.24
CA ALA A 15 -15.84 13.55 -12.27
C ALA A 15 -15.89 12.13 -12.87
N ALA A 16 -14.94 11.73 -13.71
CA ALA A 16 -14.96 10.40 -14.32
C ALA A 16 -14.58 9.28 -13.34
N LEU A 17 -13.81 9.57 -12.29
CA LEU A 17 -13.48 8.60 -11.24
C LEU A 17 -14.42 8.73 -10.02
N ALA A 18 -14.89 9.95 -9.70
CA ALA A 18 -15.74 10.20 -8.53
C ALA A 18 -17.27 10.07 -8.80
N ALA A 19 -17.75 10.28 -10.03
CA ALA A 19 -19.18 10.13 -10.37
C ALA A 19 -19.58 8.70 -10.74
N PHE A 20 -18.66 7.74 -10.58
CA PHE A 20 -18.84 6.33 -10.93
C PHE A 20 -19.07 5.44 -9.69
N VAL A 21 -19.06 6.02 -8.49
CA VAL A 21 -18.84 5.30 -7.21
C VAL A 21 -20.09 5.15 -6.34
N ALA A 22 -21.27 5.56 -6.80
CA ALA A 22 -22.49 5.49 -5.98
C ALA A 22 -23.55 4.58 -6.59
N THR A 23 -23.57 3.30 -6.21
CA THR A 23 -24.77 2.67 -5.60
C THR A 23 -24.54 1.21 -5.19
N SER A 24 -25.12 0.89 -4.03
CA SER A 24 -25.50 -0.42 -3.47
C SER A 24 -24.43 -1.36 -2.89
N GLY A 25 -24.63 -1.65 -1.59
CA GLY A 25 -24.41 -2.97 -1.00
C GLY A 25 -23.05 -3.23 -0.38
N LEU A 26 -22.96 -3.03 0.94
CA LEU A 26 -21.93 -3.62 1.81
C LEU A 26 -22.03 -5.15 1.75
N ALA A 27 -21.32 -5.81 0.83
CA ALA A 27 -21.26 -7.27 0.78
C ALA A 27 -19.83 -7.76 0.50
N ASP A 28 -19.21 -8.29 1.56
CA ASP A 28 -18.05 -9.20 1.59
C ASP A 28 -16.81 -8.84 0.77
N ALA A 29 -16.02 -7.89 1.27
CA ALA A 29 -14.58 -7.87 1.04
C ALA A 29 -13.95 -9.10 1.73
N ARG A 30 -13.89 -10.24 1.04
CA ARG A 30 -13.26 -11.46 1.57
C ARG A 30 -11.78 -11.19 1.86
N LEU A 31 -11.38 -11.41 3.11
CA LEU A 31 -9.99 -11.32 3.59
C LEU A 31 -9.06 -12.22 2.76
N ALA A 32 -7.81 -11.80 2.57
CA ALA A 32 -6.76 -12.66 2.04
C ALA A 32 -6.65 -13.93 2.90
N ARG A 33 -6.61 -15.12 2.27
CA ARG A 33 -6.27 -16.35 3.01
C ARG A 33 -4.77 -16.39 3.21
N VAL A 34 -4.34 -15.99 4.41
CA VAL A 34 -2.95 -16.17 4.86
C VAL A 34 -2.63 -17.67 4.92
N PRO A 35 -1.49 -18.12 4.34
CA PRO A 35 -1.04 -19.48 4.56
C PRO A 35 -0.83 -19.71 6.06
N THR A 36 -1.47 -20.74 6.62
CA THR A 36 -1.42 -21.09 8.06
C THR A 36 -0.03 -21.36 8.59
N ASP A 37 0.93 -21.56 7.69
CA ASP A 37 2.29 -21.96 7.97
C ASP A 37 3.25 -20.74 7.99
N SER A 38 2.74 -19.54 7.69
CA SER A 38 3.52 -18.29 7.75
C SER A 38 3.68 -17.87 9.20
N ALA A 39 4.77 -18.29 9.86
CA ALA A 39 4.95 -18.06 11.29
C ALA A 39 4.89 -16.57 11.68
N GLY A 40 5.39 -15.65 10.84
CA GLY A 40 5.58 -14.23 11.18
C GLY A 40 5.00 -13.20 10.21
N LEU A 41 4.01 -13.55 9.38
CA LEU A 41 3.38 -12.59 8.46
C LEU A 41 2.59 -11.52 9.24
N VAL A 42 2.69 -10.25 8.86
CA VAL A 42 1.79 -9.18 9.29
C VAL A 42 1.46 -8.30 8.08
N VAL A 43 0.17 -8.04 7.85
CA VAL A 43 -0.29 -7.21 6.73
C VAL A 43 -1.17 -6.07 7.24
N ILE A 44 -0.80 -4.85 6.88
CA ILE A 44 -1.52 -3.64 7.28
C ILE A 44 -1.84 -2.81 6.04
N GLU A 45 -3.10 -2.44 5.90
CA GLU A 45 -3.57 -1.48 4.91
C GLU A 45 -3.73 -0.10 5.55
N ALA A 46 -3.45 0.94 4.78
CA ALA A 46 -3.60 2.32 5.21
C ALA A 46 -5.04 2.72 5.52
N THR A 47 -6.04 2.00 5.00
CA THR A 47 -7.46 2.35 5.12
C THR A 47 -8.33 1.13 5.42
N LEU A 48 -9.52 1.36 5.99
CA LEU A 48 -10.63 0.41 5.92
C LEU A 48 -11.16 0.31 4.47
N PRO A 49 -11.88 -0.77 4.11
CA PRO A 49 -12.51 -0.89 2.80
C PRO A 49 -13.41 0.32 2.48
N GLY A 50 -13.20 0.95 1.33
CA GLY A 50 -13.97 2.13 0.90
C GLY A 50 -13.56 3.46 1.54
N GLU A 51 -12.64 3.49 2.51
CA GLU A 51 -12.07 4.73 3.04
C GLU A 51 -10.90 5.23 2.19
N MET A 52 -10.69 6.55 2.13
CA MET A 52 -9.63 7.17 1.33
C MET A 52 -8.29 7.18 2.07
N ALA A 53 -7.23 6.76 1.38
CA ALA A 53 -5.87 6.98 1.83
C ALA A 53 -5.53 8.45 1.54
N LEU A 54 -5.10 9.19 2.56
CA LEU A 54 -4.76 10.59 2.40
C LEU A 54 -3.32 10.72 1.95
N ASP A 55 -3.15 11.03 0.67
CA ASP A 55 -1.84 11.27 0.04
C ASP A 55 -1.18 12.56 0.54
N CYS A 56 -1.96 13.54 0.98
CA CYS A 56 -1.45 14.81 1.52
C CYS A 56 -2.23 15.17 2.79
N VAL A 57 -1.61 14.89 3.95
CA VAL A 57 -2.21 15.25 5.26
C VAL A 57 -1.96 16.71 5.65
N ASP A 58 -1.00 17.37 5.02
CA ASP A 58 -0.59 18.75 5.26
C ASP A 58 -0.29 19.51 3.94
N ASN A 59 -0.15 20.84 4.05
CA ASN A 59 0.17 21.73 2.92
C ASN A 59 1.39 22.63 3.31
N PRO A 60 2.54 22.56 2.61
CA PRO A 60 2.81 21.76 1.41
C PRO A 60 2.72 20.25 1.66
N CYS A 61 2.35 19.48 0.63
CA CYS A 61 2.16 18.03 0.75
C CYS A 61 3.46 17.36 1.21
N THR A 62 3.46 16.83 2.43
CA THR A 62 4.60 16.07 2.96
C THR A 62 4.37 14.57 2.87
N GLY A 63 3.45 14.07 2.05
CA GLY A 63 3.21 12.64 1.88
C GLY A 63 2.09 12.09 2.77
N SER A 64 1.95 10.77 2.78
CA SER A 64 0.79 10.09 3.36
C SER A 64 0.78 10.07 4.90
N ALA A 65 -0.39 9.76 5.46
CA ALA A 65 -0.52 9.51 6.90
C ALA A 65 0.23 8.25 7.37
N MET A 66 0.51 7.31 6.46
CA MET A 66 1.04 5.97 6.77
C MET A 66 2.57 5.89 6.64
N SER A 67 3.17 6.61 5.70
CA SER A 67 4.62 6.53 5.42
C SER A 67 5.52 6.84 6.64
N PRO A 68 5.21 7.81 7.53
CA PRO A 68 6.03 8.07 8.71
C PRO A 68 5.97 6.96 9.77
N VAL A 69 4.88 6.19 9.76
CA VAL A 69 4.58 5.17 10.76
C VAL A 69 5.43 3.90 10.55
N VAL A 70 5.90 3.69 9.32
CA VAL A 70 6.82 2.59 8.99
C VAL A 70 8.10 2.66 9.85
N ALA A 71 8.51 3.86 10.25
CA ALA A 71 9.65 4.10 11.13
C ALA A 71 9.43 3.60 12.58
N SER A 72 8.23 3.81 13.12
CA SER A 72 7.90 3.50 14.53
C SER A 72 7.60 2.02 14.77
N ALA A 73 7.54 1.26 13.68
CA ALA A 73 7.35 -0.19 13.66
C ALA A 73 8.57 -1.00 14.10
N LEU A 74 9.77 -0.48 13.84
CA LEU A 74 10.99 -1.29 13.82
C LEU A 74 11.93 -1.04 15.00
N GLU A 75 11.58 -0.11 15.89
CA GLU A 75 12.50 0.37 16.93
C GLU A 75 12.41 -0.40 18.27
N ARG A 76 11.40 -1.24 18.51
CA ARG A 76 11.21 -1.91 19.82
C ARG A 76 10.55 -3.27 19.72
N GLU A 77 10.93 -4.21 20.59
CA GLU A 77 10.20 -5.46 20.77
C GLU A 77 8.74 -5.22 21.20
N GLN A 78 7.79 -5.80 20.49
CA GLN A 78 6.36 -5.62 20.73
C GLN A 78 5.49 -6.69 20.08
N THR A 79 4.26 -6.81 20.58
CA THR A 79 3.20 -7.62 19.96
C THR A 79 2.66 -6.94 18.71
N VAL A 80 2.07 -7.72 17.80
CA VAL A 80 1.39 -7.22 16.59
C VAL A 80 0.25 -6.29 16.97
N ALA A 81 -0.50 -6.61 18.03
CA ALA A 81 -1.59 -5.76 18.53
C ALA A 81 -1.09 -4.39 18.99
N ARG A 82 -0.08 -4.34 19.86
CA ARG A 82 0.48 -3.05 20.34
C ARG A 82 1.09 -2.24 19.20
N TRP A 83 1.70 -2.93 18.24
CA TRP A 83 2.23 -2.27 17.07
C TRP A 83 1.09 -1.62 16.27
N PHE A 84 0.07 -2.39 15.91
CA PHE A 84 -1.08 -1.92 15.14
C PHE A 84 -1.83 -0.79 15.85
N ASP A 85 -1.99 -0.84 17.17
CA ASP A 85 -2.61 0.24 17.95
C ASP A 85 -1.85 1.57 17.78
N ARG A 86 -0.51 1.52 17.79
CA ARG A 86 0.30 2.72 17.55
C ARG A 86 0.17 3.22 16.12
N ILE A 87 0.19 2.31 15.14
CA ILE A 87 -0.01 2.69 13.73
C ILE A 87 -1.35 3.40 13.58
N SER A 88 -2.41 2.77 14.06
CA SER A 88 -3.77 3.28 13.95
C SER A 88 -3.91 4.64 14.63
N ALA A 89 -3.31 4.83 15.81
CA ALA A 89 -3.33 6.12 16.50
C ALA A 89 -2.56 7.21 15.74
N GLU A 90 -1.40 6.89 15.16
CA GLU A 90 -0.60 7.87 14.42
C GLU A 90 -1.25 8.26 13.08
N VAL A 91 -1.76 7.27 12.33
CA VAL A 91 -2.53 7.50 11.09
C VAL A 91 -3.77 8.35 11.38
N ALA A 92 -4.53 8.02 12.42
CA ALA A 92 -5.69 8.81 12.83
C ALA A 92 -5.27 10.23 13.27
N GLY A 93 -4.21 10.37 14.05
CA GLY A 93 -3.71 11.68 14.50
C GLY A 93 -3.29 12.58 13.34
N ARG A 94 -2.51 12.06 12.39
CA ARG A 94 -2.04 12.79 11.20
C ARG A 94 -3.17 13.15 10.24
N SER A 95 -4.16 12.26 10.10
CA SER A 95 -5.31 12.50 9.23
C SER A 95 -6.41 13.36 9.86
N GLY A 96 -6.32 13.69 11.16
CA GLY A 96 -7.41 14.32 11.90
C GLY A 96 -8.63 13.40 12.05
N GLY A 97 -8.41 12.09 12.16
CA GLY A 97 -9.43 11.06 12.31
C GLY A 97 -10.14 10.67 11.00
N ARG A 98 -9.60 11.07 9.85
CA ARG A 98 -10.20 10.81 8.52
C ARG A 98 -9.73 9.51 7.87
N GLN A 99 -8.67 8.91 8.39
CA GLN A 99 -8.08 7.69 7.88
C GLN A 99 -7.89 6.69 9.02
N HIS A 100 -8.30 5.44 8.78
CA HIS A 100 -8.17 4.36 9.76
C HIS A 100 -7.40 3.19 9.14
N ALA A 101 -6.23 2.88 9.69
CA ALA A 101 -5.46 1.72 9.28
C ALA A 101 -6.20 0.42 9.61
N ARG A 102 -5.89 -0.65 8.87
CA ARG A 102 -6.51 -1.97 9.03
C ARG A 102 -5.47 -3.08 9.09
N LEU A 103 -5.52 -3.90 10.12
CA LEU A 103 -4.80 -5.18 10.18
C LEU A 103 -5.59 -6.22 9.39
N ILE A 104 -5.02 -6.70 8.29
CA ILE A 104 -5.69 -7.65 7.36
C ILE A 104 -5.37 -9.10 7.72
N ALA A 105 -4.15 -9.31 8.20
CA ALA A 105 -3.58 -10.63 8.40
C ALA A 105 -2.46 -10.57 9.42
N HIS A 106 -2.37 -11.59 10.26
CA HIS A 106 -1.16 -11.88 11.01
C HIS A 106 -0.98 -13.39 11.20
N GLY A 107 0.28 -13.84 11.26
CA GLY A 107 0.65 -15.21 11.58
C GLY A 107 0.36 -15.58 13.03
N PRO A 108 0.56 -16.86 13.41
CA PRO A 108 0.35 -17.33 14.79
C PRO A 108 1.39 -16.79 15.77
N VAL A 109 2.56 -16.32 15.31
CA VAL A 109 3.56 -15.68 16.17
C VAL A 109 3.21 -14.20 16.33
N ASP A 110 2.84 -13.80 17.56
CA ASP A 110 2.48 -12.43 17.90
C ASP A 110 3.72 -11.55 18.16
N ARG A 111 4.58 -11.40 17.14
CA ARG A 111 5.75 -10.52 17.19
C ARG A 111 5.86 -9.66 15.93
N ALA A 112 5.85 -8.35 16.12
CA ALA A 112 6.15 -7.35 15.09
C ALA A 112 7.56 -6.81 15.30
N THR A 113 8.55 -7.71 15.25
CA THR A 113 9.93 -7.42 15.60
C THR A 113 10.86 -8.06 14.59
N VAL A 114 12.00 -7.45 14.34
CA VAL A 114 13.11 -8.03 13.55
C VAL A 114 13.93 -8.90 14.51
N PRO A 115 13.86 -10.25 14.47
CA PRO A 115 14.68 -11.06 15.37
C PRO A 115 16.17 -10.82 15.13
N ALA A 116 16.96 -10.89 16.19
CA ALA A 116 18.39 -10.55 16.14
C ALA A 116 19.21 -11.42 15.16
N ASP A 117 18.72 -12.60 14.83
CA ASP A 117 19.32 -13.58 13.92
C ASP A 117 18.73 -13.56 12.51
N CYS A 118 17.83 -12.62 12.19
CA CYS A 118 17.29 -12.49 10.84
C CYS A 118 18.06 -11.46 10.00
N LYS A 119 18.05 -11.66 8.68
CA LYS A 119 18.60 -10.69 7.72
C LYS A 119 17.48 -9.79 7.19
N PRO A 120 17.37 -8.53 7.63
CA PRO A 120 16.30 -7.65 7.17
C PRO A 120 16.56 -7.16 5.74
N ILE A 121 15.60 -7.39 4.86
CA ILE A 121 15.60 -6.89 3.49
C ILE A 121 14.26 -6.25 3.15
N GLY A 122 14.29 -5.19 2.35
CA GLY A 122 13.15 -4.34 2.04
C GLY A 122 12.83 -4.28 0.55
N LEU A 123 11.55 -4.26 0.21
CA LEU A 123 11.04 -3.91 -1.10
C LEU A 123 10.09 -2.72 -0.94
N VAL A 124 10.39 -1.63 -1.61
CA VAL A 124 9.61 -0.39 -1.55
C VAL A 124 9.14 -0.04 -2.95
N ILE A 125 7.83 0.10 -3.12
CA ILE A 125 7.20 0.40 -4.41
C ILE A 125 6.45 1.72 -4.27
N GLY A 126 6.68 2.66 -5.18
CA GLY A 126 6.02 3.96 -5.20
C GLY A 126 5.63 4.34 -6.62
N ASN A 127 4.33 4.31 -6.93
CA ASN A 127 3.81 4.63 -8.25
C ASN A 127 3.01 5.94 -8.24
N THR A 128 3.46 6.91 -9.02
CA THR A 128 2.86 8.25 -9.17
C THR A 128 2.52 8.57 -10.62
N ALA A 129 3.36 8.10 -11.55
CA ALA A 129 3.35 8.50 -12.96
C ALA A 129 2.34 7.72 -13.82
N TYR A 130 1.17 7.42 -13.25
CA TYR A 130 0.04 6.83 -13.97
C TYR A 130 -0.39 7.70 -15.18
N PRO A 131 -1.21 7.14 -16.10
CA PRO A 131 -1.71 7.89 -17.24
C PRO A 131 -2.45 9.17 -16.83
N ALA A 132 -2.54 10.12 -17.76
CA ALA A 132 -3.13 11.43 -17.50
C ALA A 132 -4.53 11.32 -16.86
N GLY A 133 -4.76 12.08 -15.79
CA GLY A 133 -6.00 12.04 -14.99
C GLY A 133 -5.98 11.09 -13.80
N LEU A 134 -4.97 10.21 -13.68
CA LEU A 134 -4.80 9.28 -12.56
C LEU A 134 -3.48 9.51 -11.80
N ARG A 135 -2.76 10.59 -12.07
CA ARG A 135 -1.48 10.87 -11.42
C ARG A 135 -1.68 11.14 -9.93
N LEU A 136 -0.78 10.61 -9.11
CA LEU A 136 -0.70 10.89 -7.67
C LEU A 136 0.53 11.76 -7.39
N GLU A 137 0.48 12.55 -6.33
CA GLU A 137 1.59 13.46 -5.97
C GLU A 137 2.55 12.82 -4.95
N ALA A 138 2.02 12.05 -4.00
CA ALA A 138 2.74 11.58 -2.82
C ALA A 138 3.49 10.25 -2.95
N PRO A 139 3.01 9.20 -3.65
CA PRO A 139 3.56 7.85 -3.50
C PRO A 139 5.06 7.68 -3.71
N LYS A 140 5.66 8.44 -4.62
CA LYS A 140 7.10 8.44 -4.84
C LYS A 140 7.85 9.01 -3.64
N LEU A 141 7.39 10.15 -3.12
CA LEU A 141 7.95 10.78 -1.93
C LEU A 141 7.82 9.86 -0.70
N ASP A 142 6.68 9.19 -0.57
CA ASP A 142 6.45 8.24 0.52
C ASP A 142 7.38 7.02 0.42
N ALA A 143 7.51 6.44 -0.76
CA ALA A 143 8.46 5.36 -1.03
C ALA A 143 9.90 5.78 -0.71
N GLU A 144 10.34 6.96 -1.18
CA GLU A 144 11.67 7.47 -0.89
C GLU A 144 11.94 7.64 0.62
N ARG A 145 10.94 8.11 1.38
CA ARG A 145 11.03 8.25 2.84
C ARG A 145 11.10 6.91 3.56
N VAL A 146 10.26 5.97 3.16
CA VAL A 146 10.27 4.62 3.73
C VAL A 146 11.59 3.93 3.41
N ALA A 147 12.10 4.06 2.19
CA ALA A 147 13.40 3.50 1.79
C ALA A 147 14.56 4.12 2.58
N ALA A 148 14.59 5.45 2.74
CA ALA A 148 15.60 6.12 3.57
C ALA A 148 15.53 5.62 5.03
N ARG A 149 14.32 5.44 5.55
CA ARG A 149 14.14 4.93 6.90
C ARG A 149 14.60 3.48 7.06
N PHE A 150 14.31 2.63 6.09
CA PHE A 150 14.81 1.25 6.05
C PHE A 150 16.33 1.22 6.04
N GLN A 151 16.97 2.10 5.25
CA GLN A 151 18.43 2.23 5.23
C GLN A 151 19.00 2.65 6.60
N ASP A 152 18.40 3.63 7.28
CA ASP A 152 18.80 4.05 8.64
C ASP A 152 18.76 2.90 9.66
N LEU A 153 17.90 1.92 9.42
CA LEU A 153 17.71 0.73 10.25
C LEU A 153 18.55 -0.47 9.79
N GLY A 154 19.41 -0.30 8.78
CA GLY A 154 20.28 -1.36 8.25
C GLY A 154 19.55 -2.39 7.37
N ILE A 155 18.36 -2.05 6.87
CA ILE A 155 17.57 -2.91 5.97
C ILE A 155 18.02 -2.67 4.53
N GLU A 156 18.56 -3.71 3.90
CA GLU A 156 18.95 -3.67 2.50
C GLU A 156 17.71 -3.55 1.61
N THR A 157 17.54 -2.43 0.90
CA THR A 157 16.27 -2.05 0.29
C THR A 157 16.36 -1.99 -1.24
N THR A 158 15.46 -2.70 -1.91
CA THR A 158 15.17 -2.57 -3.34
C THR A 158 14.00 -1.59 -3.52
N SER A 159 14.17 -0.57 -4.37
CA SER A 159 13.12 0.41 -4.66
C SER A 159 12.65 0.31 -6.11
N LEU A 160 11.34 0.25 -6.31
CA LEU A 160 10.68 0.28 -7.61
C LEU A 160 9.80 1.54 -7.68
N ILE A 161 10.29 2.58 -8.35
CA ILE A 161 9.59 3.87 -8.47
C ILE A 161 9.05 4.02 -9.88
N ASP A 162 7.78 4.40 -9.99
CA ASP A 162 7.07 4.57 -11.26
C ASP A 162 7.30 3.39 -12.22
N ALA A 163 7.11 2.17 -11.70
CA ALA A 163 7.46 0.94 -12.40
C ALA A 163 6.32 0.46 -13.31
N ASP A 164 6.66 0.13 -14.56
CA ASP A 164 5.77 -0.57 -15.47
C ASP A 164 5.53 -2.02 -15.01
N LEU A 165 4.54 -2.71 -15.58
CA LEU A 165 4.16 -4.04 -15.13
C LEU A 165 5.32 -5.04 -15.23
N LYS A 166 6.12 -4.93 -16.30
CA LYS A 166 7.27 -5.82 -16.52
C LYS A 166 8.30 -5.64 -15.40
N THR A 167 8.61 -4.39 -15.08
CA THR A 167 9.56 -4.00 -14.03
C THR A 167 9.07 -4.41 -12.66
N LEU A 168 7.78 -4.20 -12.35
CA LEU A 168 7.17 -4.67 -11.11
C LEU A 168 7.29 -6.19 -10.96
N LYS A 169 6.85 -6.95 -11.97
CA LYS A 169 6.90 -8.42 -11.92
C LYS A 169 8.34 -8.94 -11.76
N ALA A 170 9.27 -8.40 -12.55
CA ALA A 170 10.68 -8.80 -12.49
C ALA A 170 11.32 -8.43 -11.14
N GLY A 171 11.09 -7.22 -10.64
CA GLY A 171 11.65 -6.73 -9.38
C GLY A 171 11.09 -7.46 -8.16
N ILE A 172 9.77 -7.69 -8.12
CA ILE A 172 9.12 -8.48 -7.06
C ILE A 172 9.68 -9.91 -7.04
N SER A 173 9.77 -10.57 -8.20
CA SER A 173 10.33 -11.93 -8.25
C SER A 173 11.79 -11.97 -7.86
N ALA A 174 12.63 -11.08 -8.40
CA ALA A 174 14.04 -11.03 -8.03
C ALA A 174 14.25 -10.78 -6.53
N PHE A 175 13.43 -9.92 -5.90
CA PHE A 175 13.48 -9.66 -4.47
C PHE A 175 13.10 -10.89 -3.64
N LEU A 176 11.98 -11.55 -3.96
CA LEU A 176 11.48 -12.69 -3.19
C LEU A 176 12.34 -13.95 -3.41
N ASP A 177 12.77 -14.21 -4.65
CA ASP A 177 13.59 -15.38 -5.00
C ASP A 177 15.04 -15.22 -4.49
N GLY A 178 15.50 -13.98 -4.31
CA GLY A 178 16.81 -13.65 -3.74
C GLY A 178 16.86 -13.59 -2.21
N ALA A 179 15.73 -13.80 -1.52
CA ALA A 179 15.67 -13.74 -0.07
C ALA A 179 16.45 -14.91 0.57
N PRO A 180 17.36 -14.66 1.53
CA PRO A 180 18.01 -15.73 2.28
C PRO A 180 17.02 -16.49 3.17
N GLU A 181 17.37 -17.72 3.59
CA GLU A 181 16.49 -18.56 4.42
C GLU A 181 16.07 -17.92 5.76
N ASN A 182 16.90 -17.02 6.30
CA ASN A 182 16.62 -16.27 7.53
C ASN A 182 16.16 -14.82 7.27
N ALA A 183 15.59 -14.53 6.09
CA ALA A 183 15.16 -13.18 5.74
C ALA A 183 14.04 -12.66 6.66
N CYS A 184 14.15 -11.41 7.08
CA CYS A 184 13.02 -10.61 7.54
C CYS A 184 12.59 -9.70 6.38
N LEU A 185 11.38 -9.92 5.86
CA LEU A 185 10.90 -9.17 4.69
C LEU A 185 10.11 -7.93 5.13
N PHE A 186 10.40 -6.80 4.50
CA PHE A 186 9.61 -5.57 4.63
C PHE A 186 9.15 -5.12 3.26
N VAL A 187 7.87 -5.26 2.96
CA VAL A 187 7.27 -4.80 1.71
C VAL A 187 6.41 -3.58 1.97
N TYR A 188 6.71 -2.49 1.29
CA TYR A 188 5.89 -1.28 1.29
C TYR A 188 5.44 -0.98 -0.14
N TYR A 189 4.15 -0.71 -0.31
CA TYR A 189 3.60 -0.20 -1.56
C TYR A 189 2.84 1.10 -1.29
N SER A 190 3.09 2.13 -2.10
CA SER A 190 2.28 3.33 -2.18
C SER A 190 1.86 3.59 -3.62
N GLY A 191 0.57 3.92 -3.80
CA GLY A 191 -0.01 4.16 -5.11
C GLY A 191 -1.53 3.93 -5.13
N HIS A 192 -2.09 3.81 -6.33
CA HIS A 192 -3.49 3.42 -6.47
C HIS A 192 -3.72 1.99 -5.98
N GLY A 193 -4.92 1.72 -5.49
CA GLY A 193 -5.48 0.39 -5.31
C GLY A 193 -6.81 0.28 -6.05
N ALA A 194 -7.19 -0.94 -6.44
CA ALA A 194 -8.49 -1.19 -7.05
C ALA A 194 -9.01 -2.59 -6.72
N THR A 195 -10.34 -2.73 -6.68
CA THR A 195 -11.00 -4.02 -6.47
C THR A 195 -11.76 -4.41 -7.74
N VAL A 196 -11.30 -5.43 -8.47
CA VAL A 196 -11.96 -5.93 -9.68
C VAL A 196 -12.50 -7.32 -9.43
N LYS A 197 -13.82 -7.51 -9.54
CA LYS A 197 -14.51 -8.79 -9.30
C LYS A 197 -14.13 -9.44 -7.96
N GLY A 198 -14.04 -8.62 -6.91
CA GLY A 198 -13.69 -9.07 -5.55
C GLY A 198 -12.21 -9.39 -5.32
N ARG A 199 -11.32 -9.14 -6.29
CA ARG A 199 -9.85 -9.25 -6.12
C ARG A 199 -9.21 -7.87 -6.04
N ARG A 200 -8.21 -7.71 -5.18
CA ARG A 200 -7.49 -6.45 -4.97
C ARG A 200 -6.24 -6.39 -5.85
N TYR A 201 -6.05 -5.25 -6.50
CA TYR A 201 -4.96 -5.03 -7.47
C TYR A 201 -4.18 -3.76 -7.16
N LEU A 202 -2.86 -3.86 -7.36
CA LEU A 202 -1.87 -2.81 -7.30
C LEU A 202 -1.40 -2.50 -8.73
N PRO A 203 -1.97 -1.49 -9.41
CA PRO A 203 -1.66 -1.17 -10.79
C PRO A 203 -0.24 -0.66 -11.01
N ALA A 204 0.35 -1.07 -12.14
CA ALA A 204 1.55 -0.48 -12.69
C ALA A 204 1.29 0.90 -13.32
N ILE A 205 2.34 1.68 -13.59
CA ILE A 205 2.15 2.99 -14.22
C ILE A 205 1.64 2.92 -15.66
N ASP A 206 1.81 1.79 -16.34
CA ASP A 206 1.36 1.52 -17.70
C ASP A 206 0.01 0.76 -17.76
N VAL A 207 -0.73 0.72 -16.64
CA VAL A 207 -2.02 0.03 -16.56
C VAL A 207 -3.03 0.53 -17.60
N ASN A 208 -3.71 -0.40 -18.27
CA ASN A 208 -4.80 -0.09 -19.18
C ASN A 208 -6.16 -0.16 -18.47
N VAL A 209 -6.75 1.01 -18.21
CA VAL A 209 -8.02 1.17 -17.49
C VAL A 209 -9.28 0.96 -18.35
N GLY A 210 -9.14 0.54 -19.62
CA GLY A 210 -10.26 0.42 -20.56
C GLY A 210 -11.27 -0.67 -20.21
N THR A 211 -10.82 -1.81 -19.66
CA THR A 211 -11.71 -2.90 -19.24
C THR A 211 -11.23 -3.53 -17.92
N PRO A 212 -12.11 -4.26 -17.19
CA PRO A 212 -11.70 -4.99 -15.99
C PRO A 212 -10.57 -5.99 -16.25
N LYS A 213 -10.59 -6.62 -17.43
CA LYS A 213 -9.58 -7.61 -17.80
C LYS A 213 -8.23 -6.95 -18.05
N THR A 214 -8.19 -5.91 -18.88
CA THR A 214 -6.94 -5.20 -19.20
C THR A 214 -6.35 -4.52 -17.98
N PHE A 215 -7.19 -4.04 -17.07
CA PHE A 215 -6.74 -3.48 -15.80
C PHE A 215 -6.07 -4.55 -14.93
N ALA A 216 -6.73 -5.70 -14.75
CA ALA A 216 -6.18 -6.81 -13.99
C ALA A 216 -4.89 -7.36 -14.62
N ASP A 217 -4.85 -7.51 -15.96
CA ASP A 217 -3.65 -7.94 -16.69
C ASP A 217 -2.48 -6.95 -16.49
N GLY A 218 -2.79 -5.65 -16.35
CA GLY A 218 -1.88 -4.53 -16.14
C GLY A 218 -1.48 -4.26 -14.67
N SER A 219 -1.84 -5.14 -13.75
CA SER A 219 -1.66 -4.93 -12.31
C SER A 219 -1.00 -6.12 -11.61
N ILE A 220 -0.49 -5.89 -10.40
CA ILE A 220 -0.12 -6.95 -9.47
C ILE A 220 -1.34 -7.30 -8.63
N ASP A 221 -1.64 -8.59 -8.46
CA ASP A 221 -2.66 -9.02 -7.50
C ASP A 221 -2.11 -8.90 -6.07
N ALA A 222 -2.79 -8.12 -5.22
CA ALA A 222 -2.32 -7.81 -3.88
C ALA A 222 -2.34 -9.05 -2.96
N ASP A 223 -3.35 -9.91 -3.11
CA ASP A 223 -3.47 -11.15 -2.31
C ASP A 223 -2.39 -12.16 -2.71
N GLU A 224 -2.09 -12.27 -4.01
CA GLU A 224 -0.99 -13.09 -4.53
C GLU A 224 0.37 -12.60 -4.02
N LEU A 225 0.61 -11.28 -4.04
CA LEU A 225 1.83 -10.70 -3.47
C LEU A 225 1.96 -11.04 -1.98
N ILE A 226 0.91 -10.82 -1.19
CA ILE A 226 0.89 -11.15 0.25
C ILE A 226 1.18 -12.63 0.48
N ASN A 227 0.56 -13.52 -0.29
CA ASN A 227 0.77 -14.96 -0.16
C ASN A 227 2.20 -15.38 -0.53
N ARG A 228 2.77 -14.79 -1.58
CA ARG A 228 4.17 -15.03 -1.96
C ARG A 228 5.13 -14.56 -0.88
N VAL A 229 4.90 -13.37 -0.31
CA VAL A 229 5.69 -12.85 0.81
C VAL A 229 5.59 -13.78 2.02
N GLY A 230 4.38 -14.19 2.42
CA GLY A 230 4.18 -15.10 3.57
C GLY A 230 4.74 -16.51 3.36
N SER A 231 4.95 -16.94 2.11
CA SER A 231 5.54 -18.24 1.78
C SER A 231 7.08 -18.23 1.81
N VAL A 232 7.73 -17.06 1.87
CA VAL A 232 9.19 -16.99 2.01
C VAL A 232 9.57 -17.42 3.42
N PRO A 233 10.44 -18.45 3.58
CA PRO A 233 10.95 -18.86 4.89
C PRO A 233 11.61 -17.68 5.59
N GLY A 234 11.28 -17.51 6.87
CA GLY A 234 11.82 -16.42 7.65
C GLY A 234 10.99 -16.17 8.90
N PRO A 235 11.56 -15.47 9.89
CA PRO A 235 10.90 -15.32 11.17
C PRO A 235 9.95 -14.11 11.23
N SER A 236 9.99 -13.20 10.25
CA SER A 236 9.07 -12.06 10.16
C SER A 236 8.88 -11.58 8.71
N GLN A 237 7.64 -11.41 8.30
CA GLN A 237 7.29 -10.87 6.99
C GLN A 237 6.25 -9.77 7.17
N ILE A 238 6.60 -8.53 6.84
CA ILE A 238 5.73 -7.38 7.02
C ILE A 238 5.36 -6.83 5.65
N VAL A 239 4.06 -6.65 5.43
CA VAL A 239 3.51 -6.01 4.22
C VAL A 239 2.66 -4.81 4.62
N LEU A 240 3.02 -3.65 4.10
CA LEU A 240 2.33 -2.39 4.31
C LEU A 240 1.82 -1.89 2.96
N ILE A 241 0.51 -1.71 2.83
CA ILE A 241 -0.12 -1.24 1.59
C ILE A 241 -0.78 0.11 1.87
N ASP A 242 -0.15 1.14 1.33
CA ASP A 242 -0.58 2.54 1.40
C ASP A 242 -1.39 2.90 0.15
N SER A 243 -2.64 2.45 0.13
CA SER A 243 -3.50 2.57 -1.04
C SER A 243 -4.96 2.64 -0.65
N HIS A 244 -5.74 3.30 -1.49
CA HIS A 244 -7.19 3.25 -1.45
C HIS A 244 -7.71 2.03 -2.20
N PHE A 245 -8.42 1.11 -1.51
CA PHE A 245 -9.18 0.04 -2.17
C PHE A 245 -10.68 0.37 -2.14
N PRO A 246 -11.25 0.91 -3.23
CA PRO A 246 -12.69 1.13 -3.32
C PRO A 246 -13.44 -0.20 -3.34
N ALA A 247 -14.71 -0.16 -2.90
CA ALA A 247 -15.51 -1.37 -2.66
C ALA A 247 -15.71 -2.25 -3.92
N THR A 248 -15.77 -1.69 -5.13
CA THR A 248 -15.83 -2.47 -6.39
C THR A 248 -15.61 -1.62 -7.65
N TYR A 249 -14.95 -2.18 -8.67
CA TYR A 249 -14.84 -1.70 -10.05
C TYR A 249 -15.78 -2.51 -10.96
N GLU A 250 -16.78 -1.86 -11.56
CA GLU A 250 -17.54 -2.40 -12.70
C GLU A 250 -17.12 -1.62 -13.95
N GLY A 251 -16.58 -2.31 -14.97
CA GLY A 251 -15.88 -1.66 -16.09
C GLY A 251 -16.71 -0.68 -16.92
N ALA A 252 -15.99 0.12 -17.73
CA ALA A 252 -16.58 1.04 -18.70
C ALA A 252 -17.48 0.29 -19.69
N ARG A 253 -18.74 0.74 -19.81
CA ARG A 253 -19.61 0.42 -20.94
C ARG A 253 -19.47 1.49 -22.01
#